data_AF-A0A0B2R627-F1
#
_entry.id   AF-A0A0B2R627-F1
#
_cell.length_a   1.000
_cell.length_b   1.000
_cell.length_c   1.000
_cell.angle_alpha   90.00
_cell.angle_beta   90.00
_cell.angle_gamma   90.00
#
_symmetry.space_group_name_H-M   'P 1'
#
loop_
_entity.id
_entity.type
_entity.pdbx_description
1 polymer ?
#
loop_
_entity_poly.entity_id
_entity_poly.type
_entity_poly.pdbx_seq_one_letter_code
_entity_poly.pdbx_strand_id
1 'polypeptide(L)'
;MNPPRTEAGLDTIAWKGTADGSFTLKSAYGVVCDLQVTSDINLFKLVHRWPGPERIRMFLWKISHESILTNAKRMRIGMSVNDACSACQAEAEALLHLFRDCNDCKQGHQWKALRVDSDSKEAIDLLEGGCVGDHQSTTW
;
A
#
# COMPACT_ATOMS: atom_id res chain seq x y z
N MET A 1 -8.59 16.51 28.91
CA MET A 1 -8.23 15.29 29.68
C MET A 1 -8.81 15.44 31.06
N ASN A 2 -9.65 14.51 31.51
CA ASN A 2 -10.12 14.53 32.89
C ASN A 2 -9.02 14.00 33.81
N PRO A 3 -8.78 14.63 34.98
CA PRO A 3 -7.79 14.15 35.94
C PRO A 3 -8.24 12.79 36.52
N PRO A 4 -7.28 11.90 36.87
CA PRO A 4 -7.59 10.59 37.43
C PRO A 4 -8.35 10.76 38.75
N ARG A 5 -9.54 10.16 38.83
CA ARG A 5 -10.42 10.21 40.00
C ARG A 5 -9.89 9.21 41.02
N THR A 6 -9.51 9.66 42.20
CA THR A 6 -9.01 8.83 43.31
C THR A 6 -10.02 7.79 43.82
N GLU A 7 -11.29 7.91 43.44
CA GLU A 7 -12.39 7.00 43.81
C GLU A 7 -12.65 5.90 42.76
N ALA A 8 -11.94 5.92 41.62
CA ALA A 8 -12.20 5.05 40.47
C ALA A 8 -11.44 3.72 40.54
N GLY A 9 -11.57 2.98 41.64
CA GLY A 9 -11.10 1.59 41.74
C GLY A 9 -9.64 1.34 41.34
N LEU A 10 -9.30 0.07 41.09
CA LEU A 10 -8.01 -0.31 40.49
C LEU A 10 -8.12 -0.21 38.96
N ASP A 11 -7.02 0.16 38.31
CA ASP A 11 -6.92 0.18 36.85
C ASP A 11 -7.14 -1.24 36.29
N THR A 12 -7.99 -1.36 35.27
CA THR A 12 -8.35 -2.65 34.66
C THR A 12 -8.27 -2.57 33.15
N ILE A 13 -7.84 -3.67 32.53
CA ILE A 13 -7.79 -3.77 31.06
C ILE A 13 -9.23 -3.95 30.56
N ALA A 14 -9.68 -3.03 29.71
CA ALA A 14 -10.99 -3.08 29.05
C ALA A 14 -10.84 -3.16 27.53
N TRP A 15 -11.68 -3.98 26.90
CA TRP A 15 -11.74 -4.08 25.45
C TRP A 15 -12.39 -2.83 24.84
N LYS A 16 -11.66 -2.12 23.98
CA LYS A 16 -12.13 -0.88 23.34
C LYS A 16 -13.32 -1.10 22.38
N GLY A 17 -13.49 -2.32 21.85
CA GLY A 17 -14.50 -2.62 20.83
C GLY A 17 -15.92 -2.81 21.38
N THR A 18 -16.14 -2.71 22.69
CA THR A 18 -17.48 -2.71 23.29
C THR A 18 -17.59 -1.62 24.36
N ALA A 19 -18.81 -1.10 24.58
CA ALA A 19 -19.04 -0.01 25.53
C ALA A 19 -18.90 -0.45 27.01
N ASP A 20 -19.10 -1.74 27.28
CA ASP A 20 -18.97 -2.37 28.60
C ASP A 20 -17.55 -2.86 28.89
N GLY A 21 -16.62 -2.73 27.93
CA GLY A 21 -15.25 -3.18 28.06
C GLY A 21 -15.05 -4.70 27.98
N SER A 22 -16.10 -5.48 27.67
CA SER A 22 -16.03 -6.94 27.60
C SER A 22 -15.34 -7.44 26.33
N PHE A 23 -14.36 -8.33 26.49
CA PHE A 23 -13.72 -8.97 25.36
C PHE A 23 -14.51 -10.19 24.89
N THR A 24 -14.91 -10.20 23.61
CA THR A 24 -15.41 -11.40 22.95
C THR A 24 -14.73 -11.58 21.60
N LEU A 25 -14.53 -12.84 21.19
CA LEU A 25 -14.04 -13.18 19.85
C LEU A 25 -14.88 -12.51 18.75
N LYS A 26 -16.20 -12.43 18.93
CA LYS A 26 -17.12 -11.77 17.99
C LYS A 26 -16.81 -10.27 17.85
N SER A 27 -16.66 -9.56 18.97
CA SER A 27 -16.33 -8.12 18.94
C SER A 27 -14.94 -7.84 18.38
N ALA A 28 -13.96 -8.69 18.70
CA ALA A 28 -12.61 -8.60 18.15
C ALA A 28 -12.61 -8.83 16.64
N TYR A 29 -13.33 -9.86 16.17
CA TYR A 29 -13.44 -10.18 14.75
C TYR A 29 -14.16 -9.07 13.98
N GLY A 30 -15.22 -8.48 14.53
CA GLY A 30 -15.92 -7.35 13.93
C GLY A 30 -14.99 -6.16 13.65
N VAL A 31 -14.17 -5.77 14.64
CA VAL A 31 -13.19 -4.70 14.48
C VAL A 31 -12.18 -5.02 13.37
N VAL A 32 -11.69 -6.26 13.29
CA VAL A 32 -10.74 -6.67 12.24
C VAL A 32 -11.38 -6.63 10.86
N CYS A 33 -12.60 -7.15 10.73
CA CYS A 33 -13.32 -7.16 9.46
C CYS A 33 -13.66 -5.75 8.97
N ASP A 34 -14.17 -4.88 9.85
CA ASP A 34 -14.53 -3.51 9.48
C ASP A 34 -13.32 -2.69 8.98
N LEU A 35 -12.12 -3.02 9.45
CA LEU A 35 -10.87 -2.38 9.03
C LEU A 35 -10.33 -2.88 7.67
N GLN A 36 -10.72 -4.08 7.23
CA GLN A 36 -10.06 -4.76 6.10
C GLN A 36 -10.96 -5.02 4.88
N VAL A 37 -12.29 -5.07 5.06
CA VAL A 37 -13.16 -5.75 4.09
C VAL A 37 -13.37 -4.99 2.78
N THR A 38 -13.35 -3.66 2.74
CA THR A 38 -13.79 -2.94 1.51
C THR A 38 -12.67 -2.64 0.51
N SER A 39 -11.47 -2.28 0.97
CA SER A 39 -10.32 -2.00 0.09
C SER A 39 -9.67 -3.27 -0.44
N ASP A 40 -9.47 -4.27 0.42
CA ASP A 40 -8.64 -5.43 0.10
C ASP A 40 -9.35 -6.40 -0.85
N ILE A 41 -10.67 -6.52 -0.76
CA ILE A 41 -11.46 -7.39 -1.67
C ILE A 41 -11.39 -6.89 -3.11
N ASN A 42 -11.39 -5.58 -3.34
CA ASN A 42 -11.32 -5.00 -4.68
C ASN A 42 -9.91 -5.13 -5.27
N LEU A 43 -8.87 -4.85 -4.47
CA LEU A 43 -7.47 -5.02 -4.88
C LEU A 43 -7.13 -6.49 -5.16
N PHE A 44 -7.60 -7.42 -4.32
CA PHE A 44 -7.42 -8.85 -4.56
C PHE A 44 -8.01 -9.29 -5.90
N LYS A 45 -9.24 -8.89 -6.20
CA LYS A 45 -9.87 -9.22 -7.50
C LYS A 45 -9.12 -8.61 -8.67
N LEU A 46 -8.66 -7.36 -8.54
CA LEU A 46 -7.91 -6.67 -9.60
C LEU A 46 -6.59 -7.38 -9.90
N VAL A 47 -5.79 -7.66 -8.87
CA VAL A 47 -4.50 -8.35 -9.00
C VAL A 47 -4.71 -9.78 -9.51
N HIS A 48 -5.71 -10.50 -9.00
CA HIS A 48 -5.91 -11.91 -9.35
C HIS A 48 -6.40 -12.10 -10.80
N ARG A 49 -7.10 -11.12 -11.37
CA ARG A 49 -7.59 -11.14 -12.77
C ARG A 49 -6.53 -10.79 -13.80
N TRP A 50 -5.37 -10.29 -13.37
CA TRP A 50 -4.31 -9.92 -14.29
C TRP A 50 -3.77 -11.17 -15.02
N PRO A 51 -3.71 -11.17 -16.38
CA PRO A 51 -3.58 -12.40 -17.17
C PRO A 51 -2.14 -12.91 -17.35
N GLY A 52 -1.13 -12.23 -16.83
CA GLY A 52 0.26 -12.60 -17.09
C GLY A 52 0.88 -13.56 -16.05
N PRO A 53 2.22 -13.71 -16.07
CA PRO A 53 2.95 -14.64 -15.22
C PRO A 53 2.71 -14.52 -13.71
N GLU A 54 2.61 -15.65 -13.01
CA GLU A 54 2.37 -15.69 -11.55
C GLU A 54 3.35 -14.82 -10.73
N ARG A 55 4.63 -14.80 -11.13
CA ARG A 55 5.66 -13.99 -10.48
C ARG A 55 5.30 -12.51 -10.40
N ILE A 56 4.61 -11.99 -11.42
CA ILE A 56 4.21 -10.59 -11.55
C ILE A 56 2.94 -10.34 -10.78
N ARG A 57 2.00 -11.29 -10.81
CA ARG A 57 0.80 -11.26 -9.97
C ARG A 57 1.16 -11.16 -8.48
N MET A 58 2.13 -11.95 -8.03
CA MET A 58 2.67 -11.88 -6.67
C MET A 58 3.39 -10.55 -6.39
N PHE A 59 4.07 -9.98 -7.39
CA PHE A 59 4.70 -8.68 -7.27
C PHE A 59 3.68 -7.55 -7.13
N LEU A 60 2.64 -7.52 -7.97
CA LEU A 60 1.52 -6.60 -7.89
C LEU A 60 0.82 -6.68 -6.53
N TRP A 61 0.60 -7.89 -6.01
CA TRP A 61 0.05 -8.09 -4.67
C TRP A 61 0.90 -7.43 -3.58
N LYS A 62 2.24 -7.55 -3.67
CA LYS A 62 3.15 -6.88 -2.74
C LYS A 62 3.09 -5.35 -2.86
N ILE A 63 2.94 -4.81 -4.07
CA ILE A 63 2.76 -3.36 -4.27
C ILE A 63 1.44 -2.90 -3.64
N SER A 64 0.34 -3.59 -3.89
CA SER A 64 -1.00 -3.23 -3.38
C SER A 64 -1.07 -3.15 -1.86
N HIS A 65 -0.27 -3.95 -1.14
CA HIS A 65 -0.17 -3.93 0.32
C HIS A 65 1.01 -3.09 0.84
N GLU A 66 1.57 -2.20 0.02
CA GLU A 66 2.76 -1.40 0.33
C GLU A 66 3.92 -2.21 0.93
N SER A 67 4.04 -3.48 0.57
CA SER A 67 4.94 -4.44 1.23
C SER A 67 6.37 -4.43 0.65
N ILE A 68 6.66 -3.46 -0.22
CA ILE A 68 8.01 -3.20 -0.72
C ILE A 68 8.72 -2.22 0.22
N LEU A 69 9.95 -2.55 0.57
CA LEU A 69 10.75 -1.83 1.56
C LEU A 69 11.46 -0.63 0.93
N THR A 70 10.68 0.33 0.40
CA THR A 70 11.22 1.56 -0.20
C THR A 70 11.92 2.44 0.84
N ASN A 71 12.75 3.40 0.43
CA ASN A 71 13.49 4.26 1.38
C ASN A 71 12.55 5.10 2.25
N ALA A 72 11.44 5.59 1.67
CA ALA A 72 10.39 6.24 2.44
C ALA A 72 9.81 5.31 3.52
N LYS A 73 9.54 4.04 3.19
CA LYS A 73 9.07 3.05 4.17
C LYS A 73 10.12 2.74 5.22
N ARG A 74 11.39 2.58 4.82
CA ARG A 74 12.53 2.36 5.73
C ARG A 74 12.68 3.49 6.73
N MET A 75 12.58 4.74 6.29
CA MET A 75 12.65 5.90 7.17
C MET A 75 11.47 5.93 8.13
N ARG A 76 10.24 5.70 7.64
CA ARG A 76 9.02 5.66 8.46
C ARG A 76 9.07 4.61 9.58
N ILE A 77 9.69 3.46 9.33
CA ILE A 77 9.85 2.38 10.34
C ILE A 77 11.16 2.47 11.13
N GLY A 78 11.96 3.54 10.96
CA GLY A 78 13.20 3.77 11.71
C GLY A 78 14.40 2.90 11.28
N MET A 79 14.36 2.30 10.09
CA MET A 79 15.46 1.49 9.53
C MET A 79 16.43 2.30 8.65
N SER A 80 16.10 3.55 8.33
CA SER A 80 16.95 4.46 7.55
C SER A 80 16.78 5.89 8.08
N VAL A 81 17.81 6.71 7.90
CA VAL A 81 17.76 8.17 8.15
C VAL A 81 17.55 8.97 6.88
N ASN A 82 17.60 8.31 5.72
CA ASN A 82 17.43 8.92 4.41
C ASN A 82 16.32 8.19 3.65
N ASP A 83 15.36 8.95 3.12
CA ASP A 83 14.29 8.48 2.26
C ASP A 83 14.52 8.77 0.78
N ALA A 84 15.59 9.49 0.41
CA ALA A 84 15.83 9.88 -0.97
C ALA A 84 15.86 8.69 -1.94
N CYS A 85 15.25 8.89 -3.10
CA CYS A 85 15.25 7.96 -4.22
C CYS A 85 16.67 7.69 -4.67
N SER A 86 17.01 6.40 -4.70
CA SER A 86 18.34 5.97 -5.10
C SER A 86 18.68 6.30 -6.57
N ALA A 87 17.68 6.56 -7.40
CA ALA A 87 17.84 6.90 -8.82
C ALA A 87 18.07 8.40 -9.03
N CYS A 88 17.09 9.23 -8.67
CA CYS A 88 17.10 10.67 -8.95
C CYS A 88 17.72 11.50 -7.83
N GLN A 89 17.83 10.95 -6.61
CA GLN A 89 18.32 11.63 -5.41
C GLN A 89 17.58 12.93 -5.06
N ALA A 90 16.42 13.19 -5.67
CA ALA A 90 15.71 14.46 -5.59
C ALA A 90 14.43 14.38 -4.75
N GLU A 91 13.71 13.27 -4.80
CA GLU A 91 12.47 13.04 -4.04
C GLU A 91 12.57 11.77 -3.19
N ALA A 92 11.65 11.60 -2.23
CA ALA A 92 11.57 10.39 -1.44
C ALA A 92 11.26 9.16 -2.32
N GLU A 93 11.92 8.04 -2.07
CA GLU A 93 11.64 6.75 -2.69
C GLU A 93 10.33 6.18 -2.12
N ALA A 94 9.20 6.71 -2.59
CA ALA A 94 7.87 6.15 -2.39
C ALA A 94 7.51 5.18 -3.53
N LEU A 95 6.51 4.32 -3.33
CA LEU A 95 6.07 3.36 -4.36
C LEU A 95 5.69 4.05 -5.68
N LEU A 96 4.85 5.09 -5.61
CA LEU A 96 4.44 5.85 -6.80
C LEU A 96 5.61 6.57 -7.45
N HIS A 97 6.51 7.16 -6.66
CA HIS A 97 7.72 7.77 -7.22
C HIS A 97 8.59 6.72 -7.94
N LEU A 98 8.83 5.58 -7.30
CA LEU A 98 9.67 4.50 -7.81
C LEU A 98 9.13 3.90 -9.12
N PHE A 99 7.81 3.73 -9.24
CA PHE A 99 7.19 3.06 -10.38
C PHE A 99 6.66 4.02 -11.45
N ARG A 100 6.23 5.23 -11.08
CA ARG A 100 5.53 6.18 -11.96
C ARG A 100 6.24 7.52 -12.11
N ASP A 101 6.62 8.20 -11.01
CA ASP A 101 7.03 9.61 -11.11
C ASP A 101 8.52 9.81 -11.40
N CYS A 102 9.35 8.82 -11.10
CA CYS A 102 10.80 8.94 -11.27
C CYS A 102 11.21 8.71 -12.73
N ASN A 103 11.52 9.80 -13.43
CA ASN A 103 12.05 9.77 -14.80
C ASN A 103 13.37 8.99 -14.92
N ASP A 104 14.23 9.05 -13.89
CA ASP A 104 15.51 8.34 -13.89
C ASP A 104 15.34 6.83 -13.67
N CYS A 105 14.33 6.43 -12.86
CA CYS A 105 13.92 5.03 -12.78
C CYS A 105 13.42 4.58 -14.15
N LYS A 106 12.49 5.31 -14.78
CA LYS A 106 11.88 4.95 -16.08
C LYS A 106 12.90 4.69 -17.20
N GLN A 107 14.01 5.43 -17.20
CA GLN A 107 15.08 5.37 -18.22
C GLN A 107 16.03 4.17 -18.10
N GLY A 108 15.85 3.27 -17.11
CA GLY A 108 16.32 1.88 -17.24
C GLY A 108 17.53 1.46 -16.41
N HIS A 109 18.01 2.26 -15.45
CA HIS A 109 19.15 1.86 -14.62
C HIS A 109 18.76 1.18 -13.28
N GLN A 110 17.58 1.48 -12.71
CA GLN A 110 17.18 0.97 -11.38
C GLN A 110 16.45 -0.38 -11.37
N TRP A 111 15.71 -0.74 -12.44
CA TRP A 111 14.79 -1.88 -12.44
C TRP A 111 15.47 -3.24 -12.19
N LYS A 112 16.75 -3.34 -12.59
CA LYS A 112 17.59 -4.52 -12.30
C LYS A 112 17.80 -4.74 -10.80
N ALA A 113 17.93 -3.67 -10.01
CA ALA A 113 18.17 -3.75 -8.56
C ALA A 113 16.94 -4.26 -7.80
N LEU A 114 15.73 -3.95 -8.31
CA LEU A 114 14.47 -4.40 -7.74
C LEU A 114 14.02 -5.79 -8.26
N ARG A 115 14.80 -6.40 -9.17
CA ARG A 115 14.45 -7.64 -9.88
C ARG A 115 13.06 -7.56 -10.55
N VAL A 116 12.70 -6.38 -11.02
CA VAL A 116 11.44 -6.15 -11.73
C VAL A 116 11.74 -6.36 -13.21
N ASP A 117 11.18 -7.43 -13.79
CA ASP A 117 11.36 -7.75 -15.20
C ASP A 117 10.52 -6.84 -16.12
N SER A 118 10.79 -6.89 -17.42
CA SER A 118 10.07 -6.10 -18.44
C SER A 118 8.56 -6.27 -18.36
N ASP A 119 8.13 -7.51 -18.19
CA ASP A 119 6.72 -7.89 -18.14
C ASP A 119 6.04 -7.30 -16.88
N SER A 120 6.79 -7.15 -15.78
CA SER A 120 6.31 -6.49 -14.55
C SER A 120 6.13 -4.99 -14.73
N LYS A 121 6.96 -4.36 -15.57
CA LYS A 121 6.83 -2.94 -15.92
C LYS A 121 5.58 -2.71 -16.77
N GLU A 122 5.36 -3.53 -17.80
CA GLU A 122 4.14 -3.49 -18.61
C GLU A 122 2.88 -3.72 -17.77
N ALA A 123 2.95 -4.62 -16.78
CA ALA A 123 1.83 -4.87 -15.87
C ALA A 123 1.45 -3.64 -15.03
N ILE A 124 2.45 -2.90 -14.53
CA ILE A 124 2.23 -1.64 -13.81
C ILE A 124 1.61 -0.61 -14.75
N ASP A 125 2.17 -0.43 -15.94
CA ASP A 125 1.68 0.53 -16.93
C ASP A 125 0.22 0.24 -17.36
N LEU A 126 -0.14 -1.05 -17.50
CA LEU A 126 -1.51 -1.50 -17.84
C LEU A 126 -2.53 -1.25 -16.71
N LEU A 127 -2.12 -1.29 -15.44
CA LEU A 127 -2.99 -0.95 -14.32
C LEU A 127 -3.23 0.57 -14.23
N GLU A 128 -2.30 1.38 -14.71
CA GLU A 128 -2.42 2.84 -14.73
C GLU A 128 -3.15 3.38 -15.97
N GLY A 129 -3.02 2.72 -17.13
CA GLY A 129 -3.66 3.13 -18.39
C GLY A 129 -5.17 2.89 -18.49
N GLY A 130 -5.78 2.26 -17.49
CA GLY A 130 -7.20 1.90 -17.46
C GLY A 130 -8.13 3.01 -16.97
N CYS A 131 -7.97 4.27 -17.41
CA CYS A 131 -8.99 5.34 -17.33
C CYS A 131 -8.50 6.62 -18.05
N VAL A 132 -8.42 6.61 -19.38
CA VAL A 132 -8.54 7.84 -20.18
C VAL A 132 -9.67 7.60 -21.17
N GLY A 133 -10.89 7.99 -20.78
CA GLY A 133 -11.99 8.06 -21.73
C GLY A 133 -11.67 9.19 -22.70
N ASP A 134 -11.35 8.82 -23.94
CA ASP A 134 -11.14 9.75 -25.03
C ASP A 134 -12.38 10.65 -25.19
N HIS A 135 -12.20 11.94 -24.89
CA HIS A 135 -13.06 12.99 -25.39
C HIS A 135 -12.31 13.68 -26.52
N GLN A 136 -12.54 13.23 -27.76
CA GLN A 136 -12.41 14.09 -28.93
C GLN A 136 -13.15 13.54 -30.15
N SER A 137 -14.16 14.31 -30.53
CA SER A 137 -14.89 14.43 -31.79
C SER A 137 -14.37 13.66 -33.01
N THR A 138 -15.27 12.88 -33.60
CA THR A 138 -15.28 12.64 -35.05
C THR A 138 -16.35 13.52 -35.69
N THR A 139 -15.90 14.48 -36.50
CA THR A 139 -16.69 15.14 -37.53
C THR A 139 -16.50 14.39 -38.85
N TRP A 140 -17.65 14.08 -39.47
CA TRP A 140 -17.90 13.51 -40.81
C TRP A 140 -17.64 12.01 -41.00
#